data_AF-A0A7S2J2W9-F1
#
_entry.id   AF-A0A7S2J2W9-F1
#
_cell.length_a   1.000
_cell.length_b   1.000
_cell.length_c   1.000
_cell.angle_alpha   90.00
_cell.angle_beta   90.00
_cell.angle_gamma   90.00
#
_symmetry.space_group_name_H-M   'P 1'
#
loop_
_entity.id
_entity.type
_entity.pdbx_description
1 polymer ?
#
loop_
_entity_poly.entity_id
_entity_poly.type
_entity_poly.pdbx_seq_one_letter_code
_entity_poly.pdbx_strand_id
1 'polypeptide(L)'
;VTMLPHTTHTVQIKQVLASPRVRLLRNFVTEEEGEEILRISQSLFRRSPVRSVATDRRTSSTATLGGSIFGGGTNWAVKKIRERISAFSGYDDHMLEPLQVVRCALAA
;
A
#
# COMPACT_ATOMS: atom_id res chain seq x y z
N VAL A 1 -22.17 -15.04 -13.59
CA VAL A 1 -21.88 -14.62 -12.20
C VAL A 1 -21.56 -13.14 -12.24
N THR A 2 -22.45 -12.30 -11.74
CA THR A 2 -22.24 -10.85 -11.71
C THR A 2 -21.37 -10.55 -10.49
N MET A 3 -20.08 -10.31 -10.70
CA MET A 3 -19.22 -9.88 -9.60
C MET A 3 -19.60 -8.44 -9.26
N LEU A 4 -19.85 -8.17 -7.97
CA LEU A 4 -19.99 -6.81 -7.47
C LEU A 4 -18.74 -6.01 -7.88
N PRO A 5 -18.87 -4.72 -8.23
CA PRO A 5 -17.70 -3.92 -8.55
C PRO A 5 -16.72 -3.95 -7.38
N HIS A 6 -15.50 -4.40 -7.64
CA HIS A 6 -14.43 -4.52 -6.63
C HIS A 6 -13.93 -3.16 -6.10
N THR A 7 -14.48 -2.07 -6.63
CA THR A 7 -14.08 -0.69 -6.36
C THR A 7 -15.34 0.18 -6.32
N THR A 8 -15.40 1.16 -5.39
CA THR A 8 -16.47 2.17 -5.34
C THR A 8 -16.28 3.30 -6.35
N HIS A 9 -15.13 3.32 -7.03
CA HIS A 9 -14.71 4.30 -8.03
C HIS A 9 -14.02 3.59 -9.20
N THR A 10 -13.79 4.32 -10.29
CA THR A 10 -13.16 3.78 -11.50
C THR A 10 -11.64 3.73 -11.37
N VAL A 11 -11.07 2.53 -11.44
CA VAL A 11 -9.63 2.30 -11.56
C VAL A 11 -9.28 2.07 -13.03
N GLN A 12 -8.36 2.87 -13.57
CA GLN A 12 -7.93 2.71 -14.97
C GLN A 12 -6.71 1.81 -15.04
N ILE A 13 -6.74 0.80 -15.92
CA ILE A 13 -5.65 -0.17 -16.09
C ILE A 13 -4.94 0.10 -17.41
N LYS A 14 -3.62 0.29 -17.36
CA LYS A 14 -2.76 0.35 -18.54
C LYS A 14 -1.72 -0.75 -18.48
N GLN A 15 -1.70 -1.65 -19.47
CA GLN A 15 -0.58 -2.57 -19.64
C GLN A 15 0.67 -1.79 -20.06
N VAL A 16 1.76 -1.97 -19.31
CA VAL A 16 3.06 -1.32 -19.55
C VAL A 16 4.01 -2.29 -20.24
N LEU A 17 4.07 -3.53 -19.75
CA LEU A 17 4.93 -4.58 -20.29
C LEU A 17 4.21 -5.93 -20.23
N ALA A 18 4.40 -6.75 -21.26
CA ALA A 18 3.82 -8.08 -21.32
C ALA A 18 4.64 -9.12 -20.54
N SER A 19 5.97 -9.06 -20.64
CA SER A 19 6.90 -9.96 -19.95
C SER A 19 8.17 -9.20 -19.49
N PRO A 20 8.41 -9.05 -18.17
CA PRO A 20 7.49 -9.38 -17.08
C PRO A 20 6.16 -8.61 -17.20
N ARG A 21 5.10 -9.19 -16.64
CA ARG A 21 3.76 -8.57 -16.69
C ARG A 21 3.73 -7.35 -15.76
N VAL A 22 3.70 -6.16 -16.35
CA VAL A 22 3.62 -4.88 -15.61
C VAL A 22 2.37 -4.13 -16.04
N ARG A 23 1.56 -3.71 -15.06
CA ARG A 23 0.34 -2.91 -15.27
C ARG A 23 0.39 -1.69 -14.36
N LEU A 24 0.04 -0.53 -14.91
CA LEU A 24 -0.20 0.69 -14.17
C LEU A 24 -1.69 0.79 -13.82
N LEU A 25 -2.00 0.91 -12.53
CA LEU A 25 -3.35 1.13 -12.01
C LEU A 25 -3.47 2.60 -11.59
N ARG A 26 -4.24 3.40 -12.33
CA ARG A 26 -4.51 4.80 -11.99
C ARG A 26 -5.76 4.90 -11.14
N ASN A 27 -5.77 5.90 -10.25
CA ASN A 27 -6.84 6.13 -9.28
C ASN A 27 -7.08 4.88 -8.40
N PHE A 28 -6.03 4.09 -8.16
CA PHE A 28 -6.16 2.86 -7.40
C PHE A 28 -6.53 3.13 -5.95
N VAL A 29 -5.90 4.14 -5.32
CA VAL A 29 -6.18 4.64 -3.97
C VAL A 29 -6.89 5.99 -4.11
N THR A 30 -7.96 6.23 -3.34
CA THR A 30 -8.63 7.54 -3.33
C THR A 30 -7.85 8.55 -2.48
N GLU A 31 -8.18 9.83 -2.58
CA GLU A 31 -7.53 10.87 -1.77
C GLU A 31 -7.77 10.65 -0.27
N GLU A 32 -9.02 10.34 0.12
CA GLU A 32 -9.41 10.11 1.51
C GLU A 32 -8.70 8.88 2.11
N GLU A 33 -8.54 7.83 1.30
CA GLU A 33 -7.79 6.65 1.70
C GLU A 33 -6.30 6.96 1.86
N GLY A 34 -5.74 7.76 0.95
CA GLY A 34 -4.35 8.21 1.02
C GLY A 34 -4.08 9.02 2.30
N GLU A 35 -4.94 9.99 2.59
CA GLU A 35 -4.87 10.82 3.80
C GLU A 35 -4.96 9.97 5.08
N GLU A 36 -5.89 9.02 5.13
CA GLU A 36 -6.05 8.13 6.28
C GLU A 36 -4.82 7.25 6.50
N ILE A 37 -4.24 6.68 5.44
CA ILE A 37 -3.00 5.90 5.52
C ILE A 37 -1.84 6.76 6.03
N LEU A 38 -1.71 8.00 5.55
CA LEU A 38 -0.70 8.93 6.05
C LEU A 38 -0.90 9.24 7.53
N ARG A 39 -2.13 9.54 7.94
CA ARG A 39 -2.48 9.85 9.34
C ARG A 39 -2.12 8.70 10.28
N ILE A 40 -2.51 7.46 9.98
CA ILE A 40 -2.23 6.31 10.85
C ILE A 40 -0.78 5.85 10.81
N SER A 41 -0.06 6.08 9.69
CA SER A 41 1.35 5.72 9.57
C SER A 41 2.28 6.67 10.32
N GLN A 42 1.85 7.92 10.58
CA GLN A 42 2.72 8.98 11.08
C GLN A 42 3.40 8.65 12.42
N SER A 43 2.68 8.03 13.35
CA SER A 43 3.21 7.60 14.66
C SER A 43 3.97 6.27 14.62
N LEU A 44 3.85 5.53 13.51
CA LEU A 44 4.42 4.18 13.35
C LEU A 44 5.74 4.18 12.59
N PHE A 45 6.13 5.30 11.98
CA PHE A 45 7.38 5.39 11.24
C PHE A 45 8.59 5.10 12.13
N ARG A 46 9.30 4.05 11.79
CA ARG A 46 10.62 3.73 12.35
C ARG A 46 11.67 3.86 11.25
N ARG A 47 12.88 4.27 11.61
CA ARG A 47 13.99 4.31 10.65
C ARG A 47 14.27 2.89 10.15
N SER A 48 14.45 2.73 8.84
CA SER A 48 14.79 1.43 8.26
C SER A 48 16.12 0.91 8.85
N PRO A 49 16.19 -0.38 9.25
CA PRO A 49 17.43 -0.97 9.79
C PRO A 49 18.46 -1.28 8.70
N VAL A 50 18.05 -1.32 7.42
CA VAL A 50 18.91 -1.70 6.29
C VAL A 50 19.83 -0.54 5.91
N ARG A 51 21.15 -0.76 5.96
CA ARG A 51 22.16 0.15 5.42
C ARG A 51 22.12 0.10 3.90
N SER A 52 21.96 1.25 3.24
CA SER A 52 22.24 1.38 1.81
C SER A 52 23.73 1.12 1.60
N VAL A 53 24.07 0.24 0.65
CA VAL A 53 25.47 -0.07 0.27
C VAL A 53 26.13 1.13 -0.43
N ALA A 54 25.33 2.11 -0.89
CA ALA A 54 25.80 3.20 -1.75
C ALA A 54 25.85 4.58 -1.05
N THR A 55 25.20 4.77 0.10
CA THR A 55 25.11 6.10 0.74
C THR A 55 25.08 6.00 2.25
N ASP A 56 25.98 6.73 2.92
CA ASP A 56 26.10 6.79 4.39
C ASP A 56 24.89 7.48 5.07
N ARG A 57 23.99 8.08 4.30
CA ARG A 57 22.79 8.76 4.80
C ARG A 57 21.55 7.88 4.66
N ARG A 58 20.92 7.61 5.81
CA ARG A 58 19.62 6.94 5.91
C ARG A 58 18.51 7.92 5.50
N THR A 59 17.95 7.78 4.31
CA THR A 59 16.91 8.68 3.80
C THR A 59 15.49 8.11 3.91
N SER A 60 15.29 6.86 4.35
CA SER A 60 13.94 6.27 4.42
C SER A 60 13.48 5.87 5.84
N SER A 61 12.18 6.02 6.08
CA SER A 61 11.47 5.50 7.25
C SER A 61 10.29 4.65 6.82
N THR A 62 10.04 3.56 7.54
CA THR A 62 9.00 2.58 7.22
C THR A 62 7.99 2.50 8.35
N ALA A 63 6.70 2.39 8.01
CA ALA A 63 5.62 1.99 8.90
C ALA A 63 4.92 0.76 8.32
N THR A 64 4.70 -0.27 9.13
CA THR A 64 3.98 -1.48 8.71
C THR A 64 2.58 -1.45 9.32
N LEU A 65 1.57 -1.50 8.46
CA LEU A 65 0.16 -1.46 8.79
C LEU A 65 -0.41 -2.89 8.73
N GLY A 66 -0.23 -3.62 9.84
CA GLY A 66 -0.74 -4.98 10.03
C GLY A 66 -2.11 -5.01 10.73
N GLY A 67 -2.90 -6.05 10.47
CA GLY A 67 -4.21 -6.25 11.10
C GLY A 67 -4.13 -6.16 12.63
N SER A 68 -5.03 -5.35 13.21
CA SER A 68 -5.07 -4.88 14.60
C SER A 68 -3.99 -3.87 14.98
N ILE A 69 -4.06 -2.66 14.41
CA ILE A 69 -3.14 -1.56 14.76
C ILE A 69 -3.40 -1.05 16.20
N PHE A 70 -4.59 -1.28 16.79
CA PHE A 70 -4.94 -0.73 18.11
C PHE A 70 -5.97 -1.56 18.91
N GLY A 71 -5.81 -2.90 19.01
CA GLY A 71 -6.67 -3.73 19.85
C GLY A 71 -8.17 -3.73 19.47
N GLY A 72 -8.52 -3.12 18.34
CA GLY A 72 -9.87 -2.88 17.86
C GLY A 72 -9.85 -2.79 16.34
N GLY A 73 -9.87 -3.94 15.69
CA GLY A 73 -10.08 -4.06 14.24
C GLY A 73 -8.97 -3.51 13.33
N THR A 74 -9.08 -3.86 12.05
CA THR A 74 -8.24 -3.30 10.98
C THR A 74 -8.82 -1.95 10.55
N ASN A 75 -7.95 -0.95 10.38
CA ASN A 75 -8.35 0.36 9.87
C ASN A 75 -9.11 0.25 8.53
N TRP A 76 -10.16 1.06 8.35
CA TRP A 76 -11.07 0.96 7.21
C TRP A 76 -10.35 1.15 5.86
N ALA A 77 -9.38 2.07 5.78
CA ALA A 77 -8.65 2.35 4.54
C ALA A 77 -7.71 1.19 4.20
N VAL A 78 -7.01 0.66 5.21
CA VAL A 78 -6.17 -0.54 5.07
C VAL A 78 -7.00 -1.71 4.54
N LYS A 79 -8.19 -1.95 5.11
CA LYS A 79 -9.10 -3.01 4.69
C LYS A 79 -9.52 -2.85 3.22
N LYS A 80 -10.04 -1.68 2.84
CA LYS A 80 -10.48 -1.42 1.45
C LYS A 80 -9.35 -1.50 0.42
N ILE A 81 -8.14 -1.03 0.77
CA ILE A 81 -6.98 -1.10 -0.12
C ILE A 81 -6.57 -2.56 -0.32
N ARG A 82 -6.51 -3.35 0.75
CA ARG A 82 -6.15 -4.77 0.66
C ARG A 82 -7.18 -5.61 -0.10
N GLU A 83 -8.47 -5.38 0.12
CA GLU A 83 -9.55 -6.02 -0.65
C GLU A 83 -9.39 -5.75 -2.15
N ARG A 84 -9.06 -4.51 -2.55
CA ARG A 84 -8.74 -4.19 -3.94
C ARG A 84 -7.46 -4.86 -4.43
N ILE A 85 -6.39 -4.88 -3.63
CA ILE A 85 -5.15 -5.57 -4.02
C ILE A 85 -5.44 -7.05 -4.27
N SER A 86 -6.23 -7.69 -3.41
CA SER A 86 -6.66 -9.08 -3.57
C SER A 86 -7.39 -9.27 -4.90
N ALA A 87 -8.39 -8.43 -5.19
CA ALA A 87 -9.15 -8.50 -6.44
C ALA A 87 -8.29 -8.31 -7.70
N PHE A 88 -7.32 -7.39 -7.70
CA PHE A 88 -6.49 -7.09 -8.87
C PHE A 88 -5.30 -8.05 -9.04
N SER A 89 -4.78 -8.60 -7.94
CA SER A 89 -3.62 -9.51 -7.95
C SER A 89 -4.02 -10.96 -8.16
N GLY A 90 -5.24 -11.35 -7.79
CA GLY A 90 -5.73 -12.73 -7.82
C GLY A 90 -5.30 -13.57 -6.62
N TYR A 91 -4.68 -12.96 -5.60
CA TYR A 91 -4.35 -13.59 -4.33
C TYR A 91 -5.35 -13.21 -3.26
N ASP A 92 -5.77 -14.16 -2.43
CA ASP A 92 -6.66 -13.89 -1.30
C ASP A 92 -5.97 -13.00 -0.24
N ASP A 93 -6.76 -12.18 0.47
CA ASP A 93 -6.25 -11.23 1.46
C ASP A 93 -5.34 -11.86 2.53
N HIS A 94 -5.63 -13.10 2.95
CA HIS A 94 -4.84 -13.82 3.96
C HIS A 94 -3.44 -14.21 3.47
N MET A 95 -3.19 -14.18 2.15
CA MET A 95 -1.87 -14.42 1.55
C MET A 95 -1.05 -13.13 1.42
N LEU A 96 -1.68 -11.96 1.59
CA LEU A 96 -1.01 -10.67 1.44
C LEU A 96 -0.31 -10.28 2.75
N GLU A 97 0.97 -9.95 2.67
CA GLU A 97 1.70 -9.31 3.77
C GLU A 97 1.04 -7.98 4.17
N PRO A 98 1.23 -7.51 5.43
CA PRO A 98 0.80 -6.18 5.88
C PRO A 98 1.16 -5.05 4.92
N LEU A 99 0.34 -3.98 4.87
CA LEU A 99 0.66 -2.84 4.02
C LEU A 99 1.87 -2.09 4.58
N GLN A 100 2.92 -1.96 3.76
CA GLN A 100 4.11 -1.21 4.13
C GLN A 100 4.07 0.20 3.53
N VAL A 101 4.16 1.22 4.39
CA VAL A 101 4.30 2.61 3.99
C VAL A 101 5.76 3.01 4.12
N VAL A 102 6.34 3.53 3.04
CA VAL A 102 7.73 4.00 3.00
C VAL A 102 7.73 5.49 2.71
N ARG A 103 8.38 6.26 3.59
CA ARG A 103 8.66 7.67 3.37
C ARG A 103 10.13 7.83 3.01
N CYS A 104 10.38 8.33 1.81
CA CYS A 104 11.71 8.68 1.33
C CYS A 104 11.93 10.19 1.50
N ALA A 105 12.99 10.59 2.17
CA ALA A 105 13.48 11.95 2.14
C ALA A 105 14.07 12.23 0.76
N LEU A 106 13.85 13.43 0.25
CA LEU A 106 14.60 13.93 -0.89
C LEU A 106 16.08 14.01 -0.49
N ALA A 107 16.96 13.54 -1.38
CA ALA A 107 18.38 13.80 -1.22
C ALA A 107 18.57 15.32 -1.27
N ALA A 108 19.01 15.90 -0.14
CA ALA A 108 19.44 17.29 -0.06
C ALA A 108 20.78 17.48 -0.76
#